data_AF-A0A842NP72-F1
#
_entry.id   AF-A0A842NP72-F1
#
_cell.length_a   1.000
_cell.length_b   1.000
_cell.length_c   1.000
_cell.angle_alpha   90.00
_cell.angle_beta   90.00
_cell.angle_gamma   90.00
#
_symmetry.space_group_name_H-M   'P 1'
#
loop_
_entity.id
_entity.type
_entity.pdbx_description
1 polymer ?
#
loop_
_entity_poly.entity_id
_entity_poly.type
_entity_poly.pdbx_seq_one_letter_code
_entity_poly.pdbx_strand_id
1 'polypeptide(L)'
;RNHISAINEVNKAGSLRALIEGGRLKEGIFYQLIKRDVPFALASSIRDDGPITEVIQSSVEAQTRYMELVEGADFVIMLASTLHSIAVGNMLTSQVKIVCVDINPAVVTKLIDRGTSQAVGIVTDVGTFLPLLVSELEKNP
;
A
#
# COMPACT_ATOMS: atom_id res chain seq x y z
N ARG A 1 5.81 18.85 11.98
CA ARG A 1 7.23 19.29 11.92
C ARG A 1 8.14 18.20 11.32
N ASN A 2 8.16 16.99 11.87
CA ASN A 2 9.02 15.92 11.32
C ASN A 2 8.58 15.42 9.93
N HIS A 3 7.27 15.35 9.64
CA HIS A 3 6.79 14.87 8.34
C HIS A 3 7.13 15.81 7.17
N ILE A 4 6.90 17.13 7.29
CA ILE A 4 7.29 18.11 6.26
C ILE A 4 8.81 18.08 6.02
N SER A 5 9.60 17.92 7.08
CA SER A 5 11.05 17.76 6.92
C SER A 5 11.39 16.51 6.12
N ALA A 6 10.75 15.37 6.39
CA ALA A 6 10.97 14.13 5.64
C ALA A 6 10.64 14.30 4.15
N ILE A 7 9.50 14.94 3.83
CA ILE A 7 9.11 15.26 2.45
C ILE A 7 10.17 16.12 1.77
N ASN A 8 10.62 17.18 2.44
CA ASN A 8 11.66 18.05 1.92
C ASN A 8 12.99 17.32 1.69
N GLU A 9 13.35 16.35 2.54
CA GLU A 9 14.58 15.59 2.33
C GLU A 9 14.51 14.67 1.12
N VAL A 10 13.36 14.04 0.86
CA VAL A 10 13.15 13.27 -0.38
C VAL A 10 13.22 14.20 -1.59
N ASN A 11 12.51 15.34 -1.56
CA ASN A 11 12.48 16.29 -2.68
C ASN A 11 13.86 16.91 -2.95
N LYS A 12 14.66 17.19 -1.92
CA LYS A 12 16.07 17.64 -2.07
C LYS A 12 16.97 16.57 -2.69
N ALA A 13 16.74 15.30 -2.36
CA ALA A 13 17.46 14.19 -2.97
C ALA A 13 16.98 13.90 -4.40
N GLY A 14 15.77 14.33 -4.76
CA GLY A 14 15.13 14.15 -6.06
C GLY A 14 14.41 12.80 -6.22
N SER A 15 14.63 11.85 -5.33
CA SER A 15 13.88 10.59 -5.23
C SER A 15 14.20 9.86 -3.91
N LEU A 16 13.34 8.94 -3.51
CA LEU A 16 13.60 7.94 -2.47
C LEU A 16 14.84 7.10 -2.79
N ARG A 17 15.06 6.72 -4.06
CA ARG A 17 16.25 5.95 -4.47
C ARG A 17 17.52 6.75 -4.22
N ALA A 18 17.57 8.01 -4.66
CA ALA A 18 18.69 8.90 -4.39
C ALA A 18 18.88 9.16 -2.88
N LEU A 19 17.80 9.26 -2.11
CA LEU A 19 17.86 9.42 -0.65
C LEU A 19 18.48 8.21 0.05
N ILE A 20 18.20 7.00 -0.44
CA ILE A 20 18.78 5.75 0.04
C ILE A 20 20.25 5.63 -0.36
N GLU A 21 20.58 5.92 -1.61
CA GLU A 21 21.96 5.89 -2.13
C GLU A 21 22.86 6.91 -1.44
N GLY A 22 22.31 8.09 -1.12
CA GLY A 22 22.96 9.11 -0.29
C GLY A 22 23.05 8.73 1.20
N GLY A 23 22.58 7.54 1.61
CA GLY A 23 22.70 7.01 2.96
C GLY A 23 21.80 7.70 3.99
N ARG A 24 20.78 8.46 3.57
CA ARG A 24 19.92 9.23 4.48
C ARG A 24 18.68 8.48 4.91
N LEU A 25 18.18 7.59 4.05
CA LEU A 25 17.16 6.59 4.39
C LEU A 25 17.82 5.21 4.46
N LYS A 26 17.88 4.61 5.65
CA LYS A 26 18.64 3.37 5.91
C LYS A 26 17.78 2.15 6.25
N GLU A 27 16.49 2.35 6.47
CA GLU A 27 15.55 1.32 6.91
C GLU A 27 14.11 1.71 6.58
N GLY A 28 13.16 0.80 6.86
CA GLY A 28 11.73 1.00 6.63
C GLY A 28 11.23 0.45 5.29
N ILE A 29 9.93 0.64 5.05
CA ILE A 29 9.21 0.01 3.92
C ILE A 29 9.81 0.43 2.58
N PHE A 30 9.91 1.73 2.29
CA PHE A 30 10.45 2.22 1.03
C PHE A 30 11.92 1.85 0.82
N TYR A 31 12.72 1.77 1.89
CA TYR A 31 14.08 1.26 1.82
C TYR A 31 14.10 -0.19 1.31
N GLN A 32 13.29 -1.06 1.91
CA GLN A 32 13.22 -2.48 1.53
C GLN A 32 12.64 -2.66 0.11
N LEU A 33 11.59 -1.91 -0.25
CA LEU A 33 11.00 -1.95 -1.59
C LEU A 33 12.05 -1.62 -2.67
N ILE A 34 12.78 -0.52 -2.50
CA ILE A 34 13.77 -0.07 -3.47
C ILE A 34 14.99 -0.99 -3.50
N LYS A 35 15.47 -1.47 -2.34
CA LYS A 35 16.63 -2.38 -2.28
C LYS A 35 16.35 -3.76 -2.89
N ARG A 36 15.10 -4.20 -2.91
CA ARG A 36 14.66 -5.49 -3.47
C ARG A 36 13.98 -5.35 -4.83
N ASP A 37 14.01 -4.15 -5.41
CA ASP A 37 13.34 -3.79 -6.66
C ASP A 37 11.86 -4.24 -6.72
N VAL A 38 11.17 -4.13 -5.58
CA VAL A 38 9.73 -4.40 -5.50
C VAL A 38 8.98 -3.17 -6.05
N PRO A 39 8.19 -3.33 -7.11
CA PRO A 39 7.49 -2.21 -7.73
C PRO A 39 6.36 -1.71 -6.82
N PHE A 40 6.16 -0.40 -6.77
CA PHE A 40 5.09 0.25 -6.01
C PHE A 40 4.52 1.44 -6.78
N ALA A 41 3.38 1.94 -6.31
CA ALA A 41 2.75 3.15 -6.82
C ALA A 41 2.16 3.96 -5.67
N LEU A 42 2.32 5.28 -5.73
CA LEU A 42 1.80 6.21 -4.74
C LEU A 42 0.81 7.14 -5.45
N ALA A 43 -0.49 6.84 -5.36
CA ALA A 43 -1.51 7.71 -5.93
C ALA A 43 -1.74 8.94 -5.05
N SER A 44 -1.80 10.12 -5.66
CA SER A 44 -2.04 11.36 -4.95
C SER A 44 -3.47 11.46 -4.38
N SER A 45 -3.63 12.27 -3.33
CA SER A 45 -4.90 12.70 -2.77
C SER A 45 -4.96 14.23 -2.68
N ILE A 46 -6.18 14.79 -2.69
CA ILE A 46 -6.42 16.22 -2.43
C ILE A 46 -5.93 16.70 -1.04
N ARG A 47 -5.49 15.78 -0.18
CA ARG A 47 -4.99 16.03 1.17
C ARG A 47 -3.45 16.00 1.24
N ASP A 48 -2.76 15.77 0.13
CA ASP A 48 -1.31 15.59 0.13
C ASP A 48 -0.58 16.90 0.49
N ASP A 49 0.40 16.79 1.37
CA ASP A 49 1.29 17.89 1.73
C ASP A 49 2.48 17.95 0.77
N GLY A 50 2.35 18.69 -0.34
CA GLY A 50 3.46 19.00 -1.27
C GLY A 50 4.32 17.78 -1.65
N PRO A 51 3.69 16.75 -2.24
CA PRO A 51 4.10 15.35 -2.13
C PRO A 51 5.54 15.08 -2.59
N ILE A 52 6.08 13.92 -2.16
CA ILE A 52 7.37 13.44 -2.65
C ILE A 52 7.31 13.12 -4.15
N THR A 53 8.48 13.12 -4.79
CA THR A 53 8.63 13.00 -6.25
C THR A 53 8.02 11.71 -6.83
N GLU A 54 7.93 10.64 -6.05
CA GLU A 54 7.32 9.35 -6.45
C GLU A 54 5.80 9.36 -6.52
N VAL A 55 5.13 10.40 -6.03
CA VAL A 55 3.66 10.47 -6.02
C VAL A 55 3.14 10.79 -7.42
N ILE A 56 2.28 9.89 -7.91
CA ILE A 56 1.55 10.04 -9.17
C ILE A 56 0.38 10.98 -8.93
N GLN A 57 0.47 12.18 -9.48
CA GLN A 57 -0.53 13.23 -9.27
C GLN A 57 -1.84 12.96 -10.03
N SER A 58 -1.76 12.39 -11.24
CA SER A 58 -2.93 12.06 -12.03
C SER A 58 -3.58 10.78 -11.52
N SER A 59 -4.86 10.88 -11.12
CA SER A 59 -5.63 9.70 -10.69
C SER A 59 -5.78 8.65 -11.79
N VAL A 60 -5.81 9.08 -13.05
CA VAL A 60 -5.90 8.19 -14.22
C VAL A 60 -4.60 7.42 -14.39
N GLU A 61 -3.45 8.10 -14.33
CA GLU A 61 -2.14 7.44 -14.41
C GLU A 61 -1.91 6.51 -13.22
N ALA A 62 -2.32 6.93 -12.02
CA ALA A 62 -2.22 6.10 -10.83
C ALA A 62 -3.09 4.84 -10.94
N GLN A 63 -4.30 4.96 -11.49
CA GLN A 63 -5.16 3.81 -11.78
C GLN A 63 -4.52 2.86 -12.79
N THR A 64 -3.98 3.37 -13.90
CA THR A 64 -3.25 2.55 -14.88
C THR A 64 -2.11 1.79 -14.21
N ARG A 65 -1.30 2.50 -13.41
CA ARG A 65 -0.20 1.87 -12.69
C ARG A 65 -0.66 0.82 -11.68
N TYR A 66 -1.78 1.05 -10.99
CA TYR A 66 -2.35 0.07 -10.07
C TYR A 66 -2.78 -1.20 -10.79
N MET A 67 -3.44 -1.07 -11.96
CA MET A 67 -3.84 -2.22 -12.77
C MET A 67 -2.64 -3.06 -13.21
N GLU A 68 -1.57 -2.42 -13.68
CA GLU A 68 -0.32 -3.11 -14.04
C GLU A 68 0.30 -3.86 -12.85
N LEU A 69 0.28 -3.25 -11.65
CA LEU A 69 0.87 -3.84 -10.44
C LEU A 69 0.10 -5.06 -9.93
N VAL A 70 -1.21 -5.13 -10.16
CA VAL A 70 -2.06 -6.23 -9.70
C VAL A 70 -2.35 -7.25 -10.78
N GLU A 71 -1.86 -7.04 -12.00
CA GLU A 71 -2.01 -8.00 -13.10
C GLU A 71 -1.34 -9.33 -12.73
N GLY A 72 -2.12 -10.41 -12.82
CA GLY A 72 -1.64 -11.76 -12.45
C GLY A 72 -1.49 -12.01 -10.95
N ALA A 73 -1.96 -11.12 -10.08
CA ALA A 73 -1.93 -11.36 -8.63
C ALA A 73 -2.91 -12.48 -8.22
N ASP A 74 -2.40 -13.51 -7.53
CA ASP A 74 -3.26 -14.56 -6.94
C ASP A 74 -3.89 -14.15 -5.60
N PHE A 75 -3.26 -13.18 -4.92
CA PHE A 75 -3.59 -12.79 -3.55
C PHE A 75 -3.28 -11.32 -3.29
N VAL A 76 -4.19 -10.61 -2.61
CA VAL A 76 -4.03 -9.21 -2.24
C VAL A 76 -4.42 -9.00 -0.77
N ILE A 77 -3.53 -8.35 0.00
CA ILE A 77 -3.82 -7.89 1.36
C ILE A 77 -4.08 -6.38 1.35
N MET A 78 -5.22 -5.97 1.87
CA MET A 78 -5.64 -4.59 2.02
C MET A 78 -5.55 -4.18 3.50
N LEU A 79 -4.75 -3.16 3.80
CA LEU A 79 -4.36 -2.81 5.17
C LEU A 79 -4.81 -1.38 5.53
N ALA A 80 -5.94 -1.25 6.22
CA ALA A 80 -6.47 0.00 6.79
C ALA A 80 -6.50 1.22 5.83
N SER A 81 -6.76 0.98 4.55
CA SER A 81 -6.64 1.99 3.48
C SER A 81 -7.91 2.10 2.64
N THR A 82 -9.06 2.44 3.25
CA THR A 82 -10.40 2.37 2.62
C THR A 82 -10.46 2.78 1.14
N LEU A 83 -9.94 3.96 0.77
CA LEU A 83 -10.01 4.44 -0.62
C LEU A 83 -9.19 3.58 -1.58
N HIS A 84 -7.95 3.25 -1.22
CA HIS A 84 -7.10 2.39 -2.05
C HIS A 84 -7.62 0.95 -2.10
N SER A 85 -8.13 0.42 -0.99
CA SER A 85 -8.71 -0.93 -0.91
C SER A 85 -9.90 -1.07 -1.87
N ILE A 86 -10.79 -0.07 -1.88
CA ILE A 86 -11.94 -0.06 -2.81
C ILE A 86 -11.47 0.11 -4.26
N ALA A 87 -10.52 1.02 -4.52
CA ALA A 87 -9.99 1.23 -5.86
C ALA A 87 -9.36 -0.04 -6.43
N VAL A 88 -8.46 -0.68 -5.68
CA VAL A 88 -7.81 -1.94 -6.06
C VAL A 88 -8.84 -3.05 -6.18
N GLY A 89 -9.78 -3.19 -5.24
CA GLY A 89 -10.83 -4.20 -5.31
C GLY A 89 -11.66 -4.16 -6.59
N ASN A 90 -11.88 -2.97 -7.17
CA ASN A 90 -12.60 -2.85 -8.45
C ASN A 90 -11.74 -3.22 -9.68
N MET A 91 -10.42 -3.31 -9.53
CA MET A 91 -9.47 -3.67 -10.60
C MET A 91 -9.13 -5.15 -10.61
N LEU A 92 -9.42 -5.87 -9.52
CA LEU A 92 -9.11 -7.29 -9.37
C LEU A 92 -10.15 -8.17 -10.07
N THR A 93 -9.69 -9.31 -10.59
CA THR A 93 -10.58 -10.35 -11.10
C THR A 93 -11.17 -11.16 -9.94
N SER A 94 -12.27 -11.87 -10.18
CA SER A 94 -12.95 -12.67 -9.15
C SER A 94 -12.15 -13.87 -8.64
N GLN A 95 -11.06 -14.24 -9.33
CA GLN A 95 -10.19 -15.35 -8.95
C GLN A 95 -9.17 -14.96 -7.87
N VAL A 96 -8.90 -13.65 -7.70
CA VAL A 96 -7.94 -13.15 -6.73
C VAL A 96 -8.48 -13.32 -5.33
N LYS A 97 -7.70 -13.94 -4.44
CA LYS A 97 -8.02 -14.03 -3.02
C LYS A 97 -7.72 -12.70 -2.34
N ILE A 98 -8.68 -12.18 -1.57
CA ILE A 98 -8.55 -10.87 -0.93
C ILE A 98 -8.62 -11.03 0.58
N VAL A 99 -7.69 -10.41 1.30
CA VAL A 99 -7.80 -10.22 2.76
C VAL A 99 -7.88 -8.73 3.05
N CYS A 100 -9.00 -8.29 3.63
CA CYS A 100 -9.17 -6.92 4.09
C CYS A 100 -9.05 -6.83 5.61
N VAL A 101 -8.09 -6.06 6.09
CA VAL A 101 -7.87 -5.79 7.51
C VAL A 101 -8.13 -4.32 7.78
N ASP A 102 -9.18 -4.01 8.54
CA ASP A 102 -9.54 -2.63 8.91
C ASP A 102 -10.21 -2.63 10.29
N ILE A 103 -9.96 -1.61 11.11
CA ILE A 103 -10.60 -1.50 12.42
C ILE A 103 -12.08 -1.11 12.28
N ASN A 104 -12.46 -0.50 11.16
CA ASN A 104 -13.82 -0.09 10.89
C ASN A 104 -14.59 -1.19 10.14
N PRO A 105 -15.59 -1.83 10.78
CA PRO A 105 -16.36 -2.90 10.15
C PRO A 105 -17.08 -2.45 8.87
N ALA A 106 -17.46 -1.18 8.75
CA ALA A 106 -18.15 -0.66 7.57
C ALA A 106 -17.26 -0.69 6.31
N VAL A 107 -15.93 -0.59 6.46
CA VAL A 107 -14.99 -0.70 5.33
C VAL A 107 -14.93 -2.14 4.85
N VAL A 108 -14.84 -3.08 5.79
CA VAL A 108 -14.79 -4.52 5.53
C VAL A 108 -16.07 -4.98 4.82
N THR A 109 -17.24 -4.60 5.34
CA THR A 109 -18.54 -4.93 4.73
C THR A 109 -18.64 -4.41 3.30
N LYS A 110 -18.26 -3.15 3.05
CA LYS A 110 -18.30 -2.55 1.69
C LYS A 110 -17.43 -3.29 0.67
N LEU A 111 -16.34 -3.93 1.10
CA LEU A 111 -15.46 -4.68 0.20
C LEU A 111 -16.00 -6.09 -0.06
N ILE A 112 -16.53 -6.75 0.97
CA ILE A 112 -17.13 -8.09 0.84
C ILE A 112 -18.40 -8.04 -0.03
N ASP A 113 -19.24 -7.02 0.15
CA ASP A 113 -20.52 -6.88 -0.57
C ASP A 113 -20.35 -6.66 -2.08
N ARG A 114 -19.14 -6.35 -2.58
CA ARG A 114 -18.86 -6.15 -4.01
C ARG A 114 -18.67 -7.45 -4.81
N GLY A 115 -19.16 -8.57 -4.28
CA GLY A 115 -19.23 -9.83 -5.04
C GLY A 115 -17.91 -10.60 -5.10
N THR A 116 -16.94 -10.28 -4.24
CA THR A 116 -15.71 -11.07 -4.13
C THR A 116 -15.99 -12.28 -3.25
N SER A 117 -16.42 -13.39 -3.85
CA SER A 117 -16.67 -14.65 -3.12
C SER A 117 -15.42 -15.21 -2.42
N GLN A 118 -14.24 -14.70 -2.76
CA GLN A 118 -12.93 -15.06 -2.19
C GLN A 118 -12.36 -13.98 -1.24
N ALA A 119 -13.19 -13.06 -0.72
CA ALA A 119 -12.76 -12.04 0.23
C ALA A 119 -12.94 -12.47 1.69
N VAL A 120 -11.89 -12.35 2.48
CA VAL A 120 -11.90 -12.50 3.94
C VAL A 120 -11.76 -11.13 4.58
N GLY A 121 -12.71 -10.78 5.44
CA GLY A 121 -12.67 -9.56 6.23
C GLY A 121 -12.24 -9.80 7.67
N ILE A 122 -11.26 -9.05 8.15
CA ILE A 122 -10.77 -9.10 9.52
C ILE A 122 -10.94 -7.71 10.15
N VAL A 123 -11.86 -7.60 11.10
CA VAL A 123 -12.10 -6.34 11.82
C VAL A 123 -11.15 -6.28 13.02
N THR A 124 -10.01 -5.61 12.86
CA THR A 124 -8.98 -5.50 13.92
C THR A 124 -8.04 -4.32 13.68
N ASP A 125 -7.22 -4.01 14.68
CA ASP A 125 -6.13 -3.05 14.55
C ASP A 125 -4.98 -3.62 13.69
N VAL A 126 -4.63 -2.90 12.62
CA VAL A 126 -3.57 -3.33 11.69
C VAL A 126 -2.19 -3.36 12.34
N GLY A 127 -1.94 -2.47 13.31
CA GLY A 127 -0.69 -2.38 14.05
C GLY A 127 -0.43 -3.61 14.91
N THR A 128 -1.48 -4.25 15.40
CA THR A 128 -1.44 -5.50 16.16
C THR A 128 -1.47 -6.73 15.24
N PHE A 129 -2.23 -6.66 14.14
CA PHE A 129 -2.33 -7.74 13.16
C PHE A 129 -0.98 -8.08 12.51
N LEU A 130 -0.23 -7.09 12.04
CA LEU A 130 1.01 -7.34 11.29
C LEU A 130 2.09 -8.07 12.11
N PRO A 131 2.40 -7.69 13.37
CA PRO A 131 3.35 -8.44 14.21
C PRO A 131 2.91 -9.90 14.45
N LEU A 132 1.61 -10.14 14.64
CA LEU A 132 1.08 -11.49 14.81
C LEU A 132 1.24 -12.31 13.52
N LEU A 133 0.95 -11.70 12.35
CA LEU A 133 1.15 -12.34 11.06
C LEU A 133 2.62 -12.70 10.83
N VAL A 134 3.54 -11.76 11.11
CA VAL A 134 4.99 -12.01 11.01
C VAL A 134 5.40 -13.16 11.94
N SER A 135 4.97 -13.14 13.20
CA SER A 135 5.27 -14.23 14.15
C SER A 135 4.77 -15.59 13.68
N GLU A 136 3.62 -15.62 13.00
CA GLU A 136 3.06 -16.87 12.49
C GLU A 136 3.79 -17.37 11.23
N LEU A 137 4.21 -16.47 10.35
CA LEU A 137 5.04 -16.79 9.19
C LEU A 137 6.43 -17.31 9.61
N GLU A 138 6.99 -16.80 10.71
CA GLU A 138 8.28 -17.28 11.23
C GLU A 138 8.19 -18.68 11.84
N LYS A 139 7.03 -19.08 12.38
CA LYS A 139 6.80 -20.44 12.89
C LYS A 139 6.60 -21.46 11.77
N ASN A 140 6.01 -21.03 10.65
CA ASN A 140 5.63 -21.87 9.52
C ASN A 140 6.22 -21.29 8.22
N PRO A 141 7.54 -21.47 7.98
CA PRO A 141 8.25 -20.86 6.85
C PRO A 141 7.89 -21.46 5.48
#